data_AF-A0A1Q7ICW1-F1
#
_entry.id   AF-A0A1Q7ICW1-F1
#
_cell.length_a   1.000
_cell.length_b   1.000
_cell.length_c   1.000
_cell.angle_alpha   90.00
_cell.angle_beta   90.00
_cell.angle_gamma   90.00
#
_symmetry.space_group_name_H-M   'P 1'
#
loop_
_entity.id
_entity.type
_entity.pdbx_description
1 polymer ?
#
loop_
_entity_poly.entity_id
_entity_poly.type
_entity_poly.pdbx_seq_one_letter_code
_entity_poly.pdbx_strand_id
1 'polypeptide(L)'
;MGSSRPTRVAPSAAEEIARLGRELSELNAIGIRLSAERSPAALLEVILTKAREITNSDAGSLYLVEHEADGNARLFFALAQNDSLEVPFRATTLPLSSTSVAGYVALTGAPVNLADAYTPPEGSPFSINRSFDEQTGYRTKSMLVVPMRTPQGETIGVLQLINCKPGAGGRLVDADDVALRVQPFSARYETLAGSLASQAAVALANSRLFQNIRQLFEGFVGAAVTAIESRDPTTSGHSFRVSELTVGLAEAVDRCEQGPYATARFTTDELMELRYAALLHDFGKVGVREHVLLKAKKLYPGELDRIRQRVALIKRGLELKYTGKKLETLLARGRRGFDRQAKAIDAELGAFLGELDDHLDRIVMANEPSVLPSDVVEHLRGLALQTFEDHLGNHQAVITSEEARILAIPRGSLTDTEMDEMRSHVVHTWEFLKRIPWTKEFRRIPEIARAHHEKLDGSGYPLGMKAPDIPLQSKIMAIADIYDALTAADRPYKKAVPLEQALDILDGERRMGTLDGELFDLFVTARIFDRTRPR
;
A
#
# COMPACT_ATOMS: atom_id res chain seq x y z
N MET A 1 65.19 50.81 20.71
CA MET A 1 64.14 50.93 19.68
C MET A 1 63.07 49.91 19.99
N GLY A 2 61.97 50.36 20.63
CA GLY A 2 60.87 49.50 21.05
C GLY A 2 59.86 49.32 19.92
N SER A 3 59.55 48.08 19.57
CA SER A 3 58.53 47.69 18.61
C SER A 3 57.15 47.75 19.29
N SER A 4 56.34 48.74 18.92
CA SER A 4 54.93 48.84 19.32
C SER A 4 54.08 47.89 18.47
N ARG A 5 53.49 46.86 19.09
CA ARG A 5 52.40 46.07 18.49
C ARG A 5 51.16 46.96 18.30
N PRO A 6 50.42 46.86 17.19
CA PRO A 6 49.20 47.63 16.99
C PRO A 6 48.08 47.05 17.87
N THR A 7 47.47 47.92 18.67
CA THR A 7 46.25 47.66 19.44
C THR A 7 45.06 47.51 18.48
N ARG A 8 44.38 46.35 18.49
CA ARG A 8 43.09 46.16 17.80
C ARG A 8 42.05 47.11 18.41
N VAL A 9 41.53 48.02 17.59
CA VAL A 9 40.41 48.90 17.94
C VAL A 9 39.15 48.04 18.07
N ALA A 10 38.45 48.16 19.21
CA ALA A 10 37.17 47.48 19.41
C ALA A 10 36.12 48.04 18.43
N PRO A 11 35.27 47.20 17.81
CA PRO A 11 34.24 47.67 16.89
C PRO A 11 33.28 48.63 17.57
N SER A 12 32.77 49.61 16.82
CA SER A 12 31.77 50.55 17.34
C SER A 12 30.45 49.84 17.64
N ALA A 13 29.67 50.34 18.61
CA ALA A 13 28.36 49.78 18.95
C ALA A 13 27.42 49.67 17.74
N ALA A 14 27.53 50.60 16.77
CA ALA A 14 26.76 50.57 15.52
C ALA A 14 27.18 49.42 14.60
N GLU A 15 28.49 49.13 14.50
CA GLU A 15 29.00 47.98 13.73
C GLU A 15 28.60 46.65 14.36
N GLU A 16 28.58 46.58 15.69
CA GLU A 16 28.15 45.41 16.44
C GLU A 16 26.66 45.13 16.28
N ILE A 17 25.80 46.16 16.35
CA ILE A 17 24.36 46.06 16.08
C ILE A 17 24.11 45.64 14.62
N ALA A 18 24.79 46.27 13.66
CA ALA A 18 24.64 45.92 12.25
C ALA A 18 25.09 44.49 11.94
N ARG A 19 26.12 44.00 12.64
CA ARG A 19 26.61 42.62 12.54
C ARG A 19 25.60 41.64 13.12
N LEU A 20 25.10 41.88 14.34
CA LEU A 20 24.07 41.05 14.98
C LEU A 20 22.79 41.00 14.13
N GLY A 21 22.39 42.11 13.51
CA GLY A 21 21.25 42.16 12.60
C GLY A 21 21.43 41.29 11.35
N ARG A 22 22.64 41.25 10.76
CA ARG A 22 22.95 40.35 9.63
C ARG A 22 22.93 38.88 10.06
N GLU A 23 23.55 38.55 11.19
CA GLU A 23 23.60 37.18 11.72
C GLU A 23 22.19 36.65 12.03
N LEU A 24 21.33 37.47 12.65
CA LEU A 24 19.95 37.08 12.95
C LEU A 24 19.12 36.88 11.68
N SER A 25 19.32 37.73 10.67
CA SER A 25 18.69 37.58 9.36
C SER A 25 19.12 36.29 8.67
N GLU A 26 20.41 35.95 8.75
CA GLU A 26 20.98 34.74 8.17
C GLU A 26 20.47 33.47 8.87
N LEU A 27 20.45 33.44 10.20
CA LEU A 27 19.86 32.35 10.97
C LEU A 27 18.37 32.17 10.67
N ASN A 28 17.62 33.26 10.54
CA ASN A 28 16.19 33.19 10.19
C ASN A 28 15.99 32.64 8.77
N ALA A 29 16.79 33.10 7.80
CA ALA A 29 16.75 32.59 6.44
C ALA A 29 17.10 31.09 6.35
N ILE A 30 18.06 30.65 7.16
CA ILE A 30 18.40 29.22 7.29
C ILE A 30 17.21 28.46 7.90
N GLY A 31 16.64 28.94 9.01
CA GLY A 31 15.48 28.31 9.65
C GLY A 31 14.30 28.12 8.69
N ILE A 32 13.98 29.14 7.87
CA ILE A 32 12.93 29.07 6.83
C ILE A 32 13.26 27.97 5.82
N ARG A 33 14.50 27.92 5.31
CA ARG A 33 14.94 26.89 4.36
C ARG A 33 14.88 25.48 4.95
N LEU A 34 15.36 25.30 6.17
CA LEU A 34 15.33 24.03 6.89
C LEU A 34 13.89 23.54 7.09
N SER A 35 12.95 24.44 7.36
CA SER A 35 11.53 24.09 7.54
C SER A 35 10.81 23.69 6.25
N ALA A 36 11.29 24.17 5.10
CA ALA A 36 10.69 23.90 3.79
C ALA A 36 11.20 22.60 3.15
N GLU A 37 12.39 22.14 3.54
CA GLU A 37 13.00 20.92 3.00
C GLU A 37 12.34 19.67 3.59
N ARG A 38 11.84 18.80 2.71
CA ARG A 38 11.12 17.58 3.09
C ARG A 38 12.02 16.35 3.09
N SER A 39 13.12 16.38 2.33
CA SER A 39 14.06 15.27 2.24
C SER A 39 15.03 15.31 3.42
N PRO A 40 15.11 14.24 4.25
CA PRO A 40 16.09 14.17 5.32
C PRO A 40 17.52 14.32 4.80
N ALA A 41 17.85 13.71 3.65
CA ALA A 41 19.18 13.77 3.08
C ALA A 41 19.56 15.20 2.64
N ALA A 42 18.66 15.86 1.89
CA ALA A 42 18.90 17.24 1.46
C ALA A 42 18.94 18.20 2.66
N LEU A 43 18.13 17.95 3.70
CA LEU A 43 18.14 18.73 4.93
C LEU A 43 19.50 18.65 5.62
N LEU A 44 20.08 17.45 5.76
CA LEU A 44 21.43 17.27 6.33
C LEU A 44 22.50 18.03 5.54
N GLU A 45 22.44 18.00 4.21
CA GLU A 45 23.36 18.76 3.36
C GLU A 45 23.25 20.26 3.58
N VAL A 46 22.03 20.80 3.60
CA VAL A 46 21.80 22.22 3.85
C VAL A 46 22.29 22.62 5.24
N ILE A 47 22.03 21.82 6.28
CA ILE A 47 22.50 22.06 7.65
C ILE A 47 24.03 22.16 7.67
N LEU A 48 24.72 21.16 7.11
CA LEU A 48 26.17 21.10 7.19
C LEU A 48 26.85 22.22 6.38
N THR A 49 26.35 22.50 5.18
CA THR A 49 26.84 23.60 4.34
C THR A 49 26.70 24.94 5.07
N LYS A 50 25.51 25.22 5.63
CA LYS A 50 25.26 26.50 6.33
C LYS A 50 26.02 26.62 7.65
N ALA A 51 26.20 25.52 8.37
CA ALA A 51 27.03 25.50 9.56
C ALA A 51 28.49 25.84 9.25
N ARG A 52 29.03 25.32 8.14
CA ARG A 52 30.39 25.61 7.71
C ARG A 52 30.55 27.06 7.25
N GLU A 53 29.61 27.57 6.44
CA GLU A 53 29.62 28.96 5.97
C GLU A 53 29.57 29.96 7.13
N ILE A 54 28.64 29.82 8.08
CA ILE A 54 28.46 30.80 9.18
C ILE A 54 29.63 30.82 10.18
N THR A 55 30.35 29.69 10.29
CA THR A 55 31.50 29.54 11.19
C THR A 55 32.85 29.66 10.49
N ASN A 56 32.86 29.90 9.17
CA ASN A 56 34.05 29.86 8.31
C ASN A 56 34.84 28.55 8.46
N SER A 57 34.16 27.42 8.61
CA SER A 57 34.82 26.11 8.76
C SER A 57 35.24 25.54 7.42
N ASP A 58 36.46 25.05 7.34
CA ASP A 58 36.98 24.40 6.13
C ASP A 58 36.31 23.05 5.86
N ALA A 59 36.03 22.29 6.91
CA ALA A 59 35.36 21.01 6.82
C ALA A 59 34.31 20.85 7.91
N GLY A 60 33.42 19.88 7.72
CA GLY A 60 32.43 19.53 8.71
C GLY A 60 31.92 18.11 8.53
N SER A 61 31.30 17.61 9.58
CA SER A 61 30.78 16.25 9.68
C SER A 61 29.51 16.24 10.52
N LEU A 62 28.55 15.43 10.13
CA LEU A 62 27.29 15.26 10.85
C LEU A 62 27.13 13.80 11.24
N TYR A 63 26.92 13.58 12.54
CA TYR A 63 26.68 12.27 13.13
C TYR A 63 25.24 12.22 13.64
N LEU A 64 24.51 11.15 13.36
CA LEU A 64 23.17 10.94 13.87
C LEU A 64 23.19 9.84 14.93
N VAL A 65 22.43 10.01 16.00
CA VAL A 65 22.21 8.93 16.97
C VAL A 65 21.16 7.99 16.39
N GLU A 66 21.51 6.71 16.31
CA GLU A 66 20.63 5.62 15.90
C GLU A 66 20.48 4.63 17.04
N HIS A 67 19.25 4.16 17.24
CA HIS A 67 18.91 3.14 18.24
C HIS A 67 18.64 1.82 17.53
N GLU A 68 19.30 0.77 17.98
CA GLU A 68 19.09 -0.60 17.53
C GLU A 68 17.96 -1.28 18.31
N ALA A 69 17.37 -2.33 17.73
CA ALA A 69 16.25 -3.05 18.33
C ALA A 69 16.59 -3.75 19.65
N ASP A 70 17.87 -3.98 19.93
CA ASP A 70 18.39 -4.55 21.18
C ASP A 70 18.61 -3.51 22.29
N GLY A 71 18.32 -2.23 22.01
CA GLY A 71 18.49 -1.11 22.94
C GLY A 71 19.87 -0.46 22.90
N ASN A 72 20.81 -0.95 22.08
CA ASN A 72 22.10 -0.29 21.88
C ASN A 72 21.94 0.97 21.02
N ALA A 73 22.80 1.96 21.25
CA ALA A 73 22.84 3.18 20.46
C ALA A 73 24.20 3.34 19.78
N ARG A 74 24.19 3.84 18.55
CA ARG A 74 25.40 4.07 17.74
C ARG A 74 25.35 5.45 17.11
N LEU A 75 26.51 5.95 16.73
CA LEU A 75 26.65 7.15 15.92
C LEU A 75 26.80 6.76 14.46
N PHE A 76 25.82 7.13 13.65
CA PHE A 76 25.88 7.01 12.21
C PHE A 76 26.54 8.25 11.61
N PHE A 77 27.70 8.08 10.99
CA PHE A 77 28.36 9.15 10.24
C PHE A 77 27.59 9.39 8.95
N ALA A 78 26.73 10.41 8.98
CA ALA A 78 25.70 10.62 7.98
C ALA A 78 26.18 11.45 6.80
N LEU A 79 27.06 12.43 7.05
CA LEU A 79 27.53 13.34 6.02
C LEU A 79 28.89 13.96 6.40
N ALA A 80 29.72 14.19 5.39
CA ALA A 80 30.95 14.97 5.50
C ALA A 80 31.05 15.95 4.33
N GLN A 81 31.63 17.12 4.58
CA GLN A 81 31.97 18.09 3.54
C GLN A 81 33.31 18.73 3.85
N ASN A 82 34.08 19.06 2.81
CA ASN A 82 35.39 19.69 2.93
C ASN A 82 35.62 20.59 1.71
N ASP A 83 36.07 21.83 1.93
CA ASP A 83 36.36 22.78 0.84
C ASP A 83 37.71 22.47 0.19
N SER A 84 38.69 22.06 1.01
CA SER A 84 40.10 21.95 0.62
C SER A 84 40.45 20.61 -0.01
N LEU A 85 39.72 19.55 0.35
CA LEU A 85 39.92 18.20 -0.18
C LEU A 85 38.61 17.61 -0.70
N GLU A 86 38.66 17.07 -1.91
CA GLU A 86 37.61 16.20 -2.45
C GLU A 86 37.95 14.75 -2.12
N VAL A 87 37.24 14.16 -1.16
CA VAL A 87 37.40 12.76 -0.78
C VAL A 87 36.04 12.06 -0.91
N PRO A 88 35.98 10.86 -1.51
CA PRO A 88 34.74 10.10 -1.59
C PRO A 88 34.23 9.78 -0.18
N PHE A 89 33.08 10.35 0.18
CA PHE A 89 32.40 10.07 1.43
C PHE A 89 31.86 8.64 1.44
N ARG A 90 32.09 7.92 2.54
CA ARG A 90 31.43 6.64 2.83
C ARG A 90 30.80 6.71 4.20
N ALA A 91 29.51 6.42 4.28
CA ALA A 91 28.82 6.31 5.55
C ALA A 91 29.38 5.16 6.38
N THR A 92 29.60 5.40 7.66
CA THR A 92 30.15 4.43 8.62
C THR A 92 29.49 4.59 9.98
N THR A 93 29.47 3.53 10.79
CA THR A 93 28.97 3.59 12.17
C THR A 93 30.11 3.62 13.16
N LEU A 94 29.89 4.34 14.26
CA LEU A 94 30.81 4.47 15.39
C LEU A 94 30.07 4.07 16.68
N PRO A 95 30.74 3.44 17.65
CA PRO A 95 30.12 3.17 18.94
C PRO A 95 29.80 4.49 19.66
N LEU A 96 28.59 4.59 20.23
CA LEU A 96 28.23 5.72 21.08
C LEU A 96 28.98 5.58 22.42
N SER A 97 30.15 6.22 22.50
CA SER A 97 31.05 6.12 23.65
C SER A 97 31.80 7.43 23.86
N SER A 98 32.27 7.68 25.08
CA SER A 98 33.03 8.90 25.40
C SER A 98 34.44 8.93 24.78
N THR A 99 34.87 7.87 24.08
CA THR A 99 36.24 7.73 23.56
C THR A 99 36.49 8.54 22.28
N SER A 100 35.44 9.02 21.62
CA SER A 100 35.52 9.95 20.49
C SER A 100 34.89 11.28 20.87
N VAL A 101 35.33 12.39 20.25
CA VAL A 101 34.74 13.73 20.54
C VAL A 101 33.25 13.75 20.23
N ALA A 102 32.85 13.23 19.06
CA ALA A 102 31.45 13.15 18.68
C ALA A 102 30.64 12.29 19.66
N GLY A 103 31.16 11.14 20.09
CA GLY A 103 30.49 10.30 21.09
C GLY A 103 30.39 10.94 22.46
N TYR A 104 31.42 11.65 22.92
CA TYR A 104 31.38 12.41 24.17
C TYR A 104 30.33 13.52 24.13
N VAL A 105 30.27 14.30 23.05
CA VAL A 105 29.27 15.37 22.89
C VAL A 105 27.86 14.78 22.77
N ALA A 106 27.69 13.66 22.07
CA ALA A 106 26.41 12.98 21.96
C ALA A 106 25.88 12.52 23.33
N LEU A 107 26.76 11.94 24.16
CA LEU A 107 26.42 11.42 25.50
C LEU A 107 26.17 12.52 26.53
N THR A 108 27.02 13.54 26.56
CA THR A 108 26.96 14.59 27.59
C THR A 108 26.02 15.73 27.22
N GLY A 109 25.77 15.94 25.93
CA GLY A 109 25.03 17.10 25.43
C GLY A 109 25.75 18.42 25.69
N ALA A 110 27.05 18.40 25.98
CA ALA A 110 27.89 19.58 26.18
C ALA A 110 28.80 19.81 24.94
N PRO A 111 28.93 21.04 24.42
CA PRO A 111 29.80 21.32 23.29
C PRO A 111 31.27 21.16 23.67
N VAL A 112 32.10 20.82 22.68
CA VAL A 112 33.57 20.73 22.81
C VAL A 112 34.20 21.66 21.78
N ASN A 113 35.08 22.55 22.23
CA ASN A 113 35.79 23.50 21.40
C ASN A 113 37.30 23.37 21.63
N LEU A 114 38.02 22.82 20.65
CA LEU A 114 39.45 22.56 20.69
C LEU A 114 40.17 23.58 19.80
N ALA A 115 41.12 24.30 20.39
CA ALA A 115 42.02 25.20 19.65
C ALA A 115 43.01 24.42 18.76
N ASP A 116 43.48 23.26 19.25
CA ASP A 116 44.25 22.28 18.48
C ASP A 116 43.81 20.85 18.87
N ALA A 117 43.24 20.12 17.92
CA ALA A 117 42.77 18.76 18.11
C ALA A 117 43.93 17.80 18.45
N TYR A 118 45.17 18.11 18.06
CA TYR A 118 46.30 17.23 18.39
C TYR A 118 46.79 17.43 19.83
N THR A 119 46.31 18.48 20.49
CA THR A 119 46.66 18.84 21.87
C THR A 119 45.38 19.05 22.70
N PRO A 120 44.53 18.02 22.87
CA PRO A 120 43.33 18.15 23.70
C PRO A 120 43.73 18.40 25.16
N PRO A 121 42.86 19.04 25.97
CA PRO A 121 43.13 19.27 27.40
C PRO A 121 43.47 17.98 28.14
N GLU A 122 44.42 18.06 29.08
CA GLU A 122 44.85 16.91 29.88
C GLU A 122 43.66 16.30 30.65
N GLY A 123 43.52 14.98 30.63
CA GLY A 123 42.39 14.27 31.24
C GLY A 123 41.12 14.22 30.39
N SER A 124 41.15 14.64 29.11
CA SER A 124 40.01 14.49 28.20
C SER A 124 39.59 13.01 28.07
N PRO A 125 38.29 12.69 28.17
CA PRO A 125 37.80 11.30 28.13
C PRO A 125 37.80 10.69 26.72
N PHE A 126 38.10 11.51 25.71
CA PHE A 126 38.12 11.16 24.29
C PHE A 126 39.54 11.23 23.71
N SER A 127 39.72 10.50 22.62
CA SER A 127 40.91 10.52 21.77
C SER A 127 40.55 11.10 20.39
N ILE A 128 41.52 11.75 19.74
CA ILE A 128 41.34 12.23 18.37
C ILE A 128 41.83 11.15 17.41
N ASN A 129 40.94 10.67 16.55
CA ASN A 129 41.32 9.76 15.48
C ASN A 129 42.06 10.53 14.38
N ARG A 130 43.32 10.17 14.12
CA ARG A 130 44.20 10.80 13.13
C ARG A 130 44.29 10.02 11.82
N SER A 131 43.62 8.87 11.70
CA SER A 131 43.76 8.00 10.54
C SER A 131 43.39 8.70 9.23
N PHE A 132 42.38 9.59 9.27
CA PHE A 132 41.99 10.38 8.10
C PHE A 132 43.07 11.39 7.71
N ASP A 133 43.59 12.16 8.67
CA ASP A 133 44.67 13.12 8.47
C ASP A 133 45.93 12.42 7.90
N GLU A 134 46.31 11.27 8.46
CA GLU A 134 47.47 10.48 8.05
C GLU A 134 47.32 9.89 6.63
N GLN A 135 46.11 9.50 6.23
CA GLN A 135 45.86 8.93 4.90
C GLN A 135 45.70 9.98 3.81
N THR A 136 45.13 11.14 4.13
CA THR A 136 44.77 12.17 3.14
C THR A 136 45.75 13.34 3.08
N GLY A 137 46.63 13.45 4.08
CA GLY A 137 47.49 14.62 4.25
C GLY A 137 46.76 15.86 4.80
N TYR A 138 45.48 15.75 5.15
CA TYR A 138 44.74 16.81 5.82
C TYR A 138 45.28 17.02 7.24
N ARG A 139 45.30 18.26 7.74
CA ARG A 139 45.68 18.56 9.13
C ARG A 139 44.50 19.18 9.88
N THR A 140 43.97 18.44 10.84
CA THR A 140 42.86 18.89 11.70
C THR A 140 43.37 19.66 12.91
N LYS A 141 43.34 21.00 12.87
CA LYS A 141 43.81 21.90 13.94
C LYS A 141 42.66 22.34 14.83
N SER A 142 41.85 23.34 14.47
CA SER A 142 40.72 23.73 15.34
C SER A 142 39.50 22.83 15.11
N MET A 143 38.77 22.51 16.17
CA MET A 143 37.59 21.64 16.10
C MET A 143 36.50 22.14 17.03
N LEU A 144 35.30 22.36 16.51
CA LEU A 144 34.11 22.69 17.28
C LEU A 144 33.05 21.61 17.08
N VAL A 145 32.62 20.98 18.15
CA VAL A 145 31.64 19.89 18.14
C VAL A 145 30.47 20.28 19.02
N VAL A 146 29.29 20.40 18.42
CA VAL A 146 28.08 20.84 19.12
C VAL A 146 26.98 19.79 19.02
N PRO A 147 26.19 19.59 20.09
CA PRO A 147 25.12 18.60 20.10
C PRO A 147 23.89 19.13 19.35
N MET A 148 23.20 18.24 18.65
CA MET A 148 21.91 18.51 18.01
C MET A 148 20.82 18.00 18.96
N ARG A 149 20.23 18.92 19.74
CA ARG A 149 19.28 18.58 20.81
C ARG A 149 17.87 19.04 20.51
N THR A 150 16.90 18.17 20.78
CA THR A 150 15.47 18.50 20.73
C THR A 150 15.06 19.34 21.93
N PRO A 151 13.89 20.01 21.89
CA PRO A 151 13.34 20.73 23.04
C PRO A 151 13.13 19.84 24.28
N GLN A 152 12.96 18.54 24.09
CA GLN A 152 12.81 17.54 25.16
C GLN A 152 14.15 17.18 25.81
N GLY A 153 15.27 17.72 25.31
CA GLY A 153 16.62 17.49 25.86
C GLY A 153 17.34 16.27 25.28
N GLU A 154 16.73 15.54 24.35
CA GLU A 154 17.31 14.38 23.66
C GLU A 154 18.34 14.83 22.62
N THR A 155 19.51 14.19 22.60
CA THR A 155 20.54 14.41 21.57
C THR A 155 20.30 13.46 20.41
N ILE A 156 19.87 13.99 19.26
CA ILE A 156 19.57 13.18 18.07
C ILE A 156 20.76 13.09 17.10
N GLY A 157 21.82 13.85 17.37
CA GLY A 157 23.01 13.91 16.55
C GLY A 157 24.03 14.90 17.06
N VAL A 158 25.12 15.04 16.31
CA VAL A 158 26.25 15.91 16.60
C VAL A 158 26.73 16.56 15.31
N LEU A 159 26.97 17.86 15.38
CA LEU A 159 27.56 18.64 14.30
C LEU A 159 29.02 18.95 14.66
N GLN A 160 29.94 18.46 13.85
CA GLN A 160 31.36 18.68 13.98
C GLN A 160 31.84 19.62 12.88
N LEU A 161 32.57 20.65 13.26
CA LEU A 161 33.14 21.69 12.42
C LEU A 161 34.65 21.72 12.62
N ILE A 162 35.39 21.76 11.52
CA ILE A 162 36.83 21.58 11.50
C ILE A 162 37.47 22.76 10.78
N ASN A 163 38.58 23.23 11.37
CA ASN A 163 39.47 24.26 10.84
C ASN A 163 38.74 25.57 10.53
N CYS A 164 38.51 26.39 11.56
CA CYS A 164 38.00 27.74 11.39
C CYS A 164 39.02 28.61 10.63
N LYS A 165 38.61 29.17 9.50
CA LYS A 165 39.39 30.05 8.63
C LYS A 165 39.17 31.53 9.01
N PRO A 166 40.11 32.44 8.68
CA PRO A 166 39.94 33.88 8.93
C PRO A 166 38.77 34.51 8.13
N GLY A 167 38.33 33.84 7.06
CA GLY A 167 37.16 34.19 6.26
C GLY A 167 36.68 32.98 5.44
N ALA A 168 35.52 33.12 4.78
CA ALA A 168 34.86 32.03 4.05
C ALA A 168 35.64 31.56 2.80
N GLY A 169 36.53 32.39 2.26
CA GLY A 169 37.28 32.09 1.03
C GLY A 169 38.67 31.50 1.26
N GLY A 170 39.06 30.56 0.40
CA GLY A 170 40.42 30.02 0.29
C GLY A 170 40.55 28.59 0.83
N ARG A 171 41.20 27.74 0.03
CA ARG A 171 41.55 26.36 0.39
C ARG A 171 42.80 26.36 1.28
N LEU A 172 42.87 25.37 2.17
CA LEU A 172 44.04 25.01 2.96
C LEU A 172 44.84 23.98 2.17
N VAL A 173 46.11 24.28 1.90
CA VAL A 173 46.90 23.49 0.94
C VAL A 173 47.78 22.44 1.63
N ASP A 174 48.38 22.78 2.76
CA ASP A 174 49.27 21.91 3.52
C ASP A 174 49.24 22.22 5.03
N ALA A 175 50.03 21.47 5.81
CA ALA A 175 50.07 21.59 7.27
C ALA A 175 50.64 22.94 7.75
N ASP A 176 51.53 23.58 6.99
CA ASP A 176 52.09 24.88 7.34
C ASP A 176 51.05 25.99 7.11
N ASP A 177 50.28 25.89 6.03
CA ASP A 177 49.14 26.77 5.75
C ASP A 177 48.06 26.64 6.82
N VAL A 178 47.78 25.41 7.29
CA VAL A 178 46.90 25.16 8.43
C VAL A 178 47.47 25.79 9.71
N ALA A 179 48.76 25.66 9.97
CA ALA A 179 49.39 26.25 11.14
C ALA A 179 49.27 27.78 11.15
N LEU A 180 49.41 28.42 9.99
CA LEU A 180 49.39 29.88 9.82
C LEU A 180 47.96 30.46 9.81
N ARG A 181 47.01 29.83 9.10
CA ARG A 181 45.70 30.41 8.82
C ARG A 181 44.58 29.93 9.73
N VAL A 182 44.64 28.69 10.22
CA VAL A 182 43.56 28.15 11.05
C VAL A 182 43.62 28.73 12.46
N GLN A 183 42.47 29.26 12.89
CA GLN A 183 42.26 29.90 14.18
C GLN A 183 41.31 29.10 15.09
N PRO A 184 41.35 29.29 16.41
CA PRO A 184 40.35 28.71 17.31
C PRO A 184 38.94 29.24 17.04
N PHE A 185 37.91 28.42 17.29
CA PHE A 185 36.53 28.88 17.23
C PHE A 185 36.22 29.82 18.40
N SER A 186 35.76 31.04 18.09
CA SER A 186 35.32 31.98 19.12
C SER A 186 34.05 31.50 19.85
N ALA A 187 33.82 31.97 21.08
CA ALA A 187 32.57 31.73 21.81
C ALA A 187 31.32 32.15 21.01
N ARG A 188 31.45 33.15 20.14
CA ARG A 188 30.39 33.55 19.21
C ARG A 188 30.05 32.43 18.21
N TYR A 189 31.06 31.80 17.60
CA TYR A 189 30.83 30.69 16.66
C TYR A 189 30.26 29.47 17.35
N GLU A 190 30.65 29.22 18.60
CA GLU A 190 30.04 28.18 19.43
C GLU A 190 28.53 28.43 19.64
N THR A 191 28.13 29.64 20.01
CA THR A 191 26.72 30.01 20.15
C THR A 191 25.94 29.91 18.84
N LEU A 192 26.51 30.37 17.73
CA LEU A 192 25.88 30.30 16.40
C LEU A 192 25.71 28.84 15.94
N ALA A 193 26.76 28.03 16.03
CA ALA A 193 26.73 26.62 15.69
C ALA A 193 25.73 25.86 16.57
N GLY A 194 25.70 26.12 17.88
CA GLY A 194 24.73 25.52 18.80
C GLY A 194 23.28 25.89 18.45
N SER A 195 23.03 27.15 18.08
CA SER A 195 21.70 27.63 17.68
C SER A 195 21.23 26.96 16.40
N LEU A 196 22.11 26.89 15.38
CA LEU A 196 21.83 26.19 14.14
C LEU A 196 21.64 24.68 14.36
N ALA A 197 22.48 24.04 15.18
CA ALA A 197 22.38 22.63 15.52
C ALA A 197 21.06 22.29 16.20
N SER A 198 20.55 23.18 17.06
CA SER A 198 19.23 23.02 17.69
C SER A 198 18.08 23.19 16.70
N GLN A 199 18.10 24.19 15.81
CA GLN A 199 17.10 24.34 14.75
C GLN A 199 17.09 23.13 13.80
N ALA A 200 18.28 22.69 13.40
CA ALA A 200 18.49 21.48 12.62
C ALA A 200 17.94 20.24 13.32
N ALA A 201 18.15 20.12 14.64
CA ALA A 201 17.63 19.01 15.42
C ALA A 201 16.10 18.96 15.38
N VAL A 202 15.44 20.11 15.56
CA VAL A 202 13.97 20.22 15.49
C VAL A 202 13.45 19.82 14.11
N ALA A 203 14.06 20.32 13.03
CA ALA A 203 13.66 20.00 11.66
C ALA A 203 13.81 18.50 11.34
N LEU A 204 14.92 17.89 11.74
CA LEU A 204 15.17 16.46 11.56
C LEU A 204 14.22 15.60 12.40
N ALA A 205 13.98 15.97 13.66
CA ALA A 205 13.04 15.26 14.52
C ALA A 205 11.62 15.30 13.95
N ASN A 206 11.19 16.45 13.43
CA ASN A 206 9.89 16.59 12.79
C ASN A 206 9.78 15.76 11.50
N SER A 207 10.82 15.77 10.66
CA SER A 207 10.87 14.93 9.45
C SER A 207 10.80 13.44 9.77
N ARG A 208 11.58 12.97 10.77
CA ARG A 208 11.51 11.58 11.26
C ARG A 208 10.13 11.22 11.81
N LEU A 209 9.53 12.09 12.61
CA LEU A 209 8.18 11.89 13.14
C LEU A 209 7.16 11.70 12.02
N PHE A 210 7.21 12.55 10.98
CA PHE A 210 6.33 12.44 9.82
C PHE A 210 6.50 11.10 9.07
N GLN A 211 7.76 10.68 8.85
CA GLN A 211 8.05 9.38 8.22
C GLN A 211 7.55 8.21 9.06
N ASN A 212 7.73 8.25 10.38
CA ASN A 212 7.25 7.21 11.29
C ASN A 212 5.72 7.12 11.28
N ILE A 213 5.02 8.26 11.33
CA ILE A 213 3.55 8.29 11.23
C ILE A 213 3.08 7.68 9.91
N ARG A 214 3.75 8.02 8.80
CA ARG A 214 3.44 7.46 7.49
C ARG A 214 3.64 5.94 7.45
N GLN A 215 4.78 5.44 7.93
CA GLN A 215 5.05 3.99 7.98
C GLN A 215 4.05 3.25 8.87
N LEU A 216 3.70 3.81 10.03
CA LEU A 216 2.68 3.25 10.91
C LEU A 216 1.31 3.17 10.20
N PHE A 217 0.93 4.23 9.49
CA PHE A 217 -0.31 4.25 8.72
C PHE A 217 -0.31 3.22 7.57
N GLU A 218 0.76 3.17 6.77
CA GLU A 218 0.93 2.18 5.69
C GLU A 218 0.86 0.74 6.24
N GLY A 219 1.56 0.47 7.34
CA GLY A 219 1.53 -0.84 8.00
C GLY A 219 0.15 -1.20 8.54
N PHE A 220 -0.57 -0.24 9.13
CA PHE A 220 -1.94 -0.44 9.60
C PHE A 220 -2.90 -0.75 8.44
N VAL A 221 -2.86 0.03 7.36
CA VAL A 221 -3.67 -0.21 6.16
C VAL A 221 -3.38 -1.58 5.58
N GLY A 222 -2.11 -1.94 5.39
CA GLY A 222 -1.71 -3.24 4.86
C GLY A 222 -2.20 -4.41 5.71
N ALA A 223 -2.07 -4.31 7.04
CA ALA A 223 -2.57 -5.33 7.96
C ALA A 223 -4.10 -5.45 7.93
N ALA A 224 -4.82 -4.32 7.87
CA ALA A 224 -6.28 -4.30 7.81
C ALA A 224 -6.81 -4.93 6.51
N VAL A 225 -6.21 -4.60 5.37
CA VAL A 225 -6.55 -5.18 4.06
C VAL A 225 -6.31 -6.69 4.07
N THR A 226 -5.14 -7.13 4.55
CA THR A 226 -4.80 -8.56 4.66
C THR A 226 -5.83 -9.31 5.52
N ALA A 227 -6.29 -8.71 6.61
CA ALA A 227 -7.31 -9.30 7.46
C ALA A 227 -8.68 -9.42 6.77
N ILE A 228 -9.11 -8.42 6.00
CA ILE A 228 -10.38 -8.49 5.24
C ILE A 228 -10.29 -9.53 4.13
N GLU A 229 -9.21 -9.54 3.35
CA GLU A 229 -8.99 -10.53 2.29
C GLU A 229 -8.93 -11.96 2.84
N SER A 230 -8.50 -12.17 4.09
CA SER A 230 -8.50 -13.52 4.69
C SER A 230 -9.90 -14.14 4.84
N ARG A 231 -10.96 -13.31 4.83
CA ARG A 231 -12.36 -13.79 4.84
C ARG A 231 -12.83 -14.28 3.48
N ASP A 232 -12.20 -13.84 2.40
CA ASP A 232 -12.49 -14.25 1.03
C ASP A 232 -11.22 -14.83 0.41
N PRO A 233 -11.05 -16.17 0.45
CA PRO A 233 -9.89 -16.83 -0.13
C PRO A 233 -9.64 -16.49 -1.60
N THR A 234 -10.64 -15.97 -2.32
CA THR A 234 -10.54 -15.62 -3.74
C THR A 234 -9.95 -14.23 -4.00
N THR A 235 -9.74 -13.42 -2.95
CA THR A 235 -9.19 -12.07 -3.03
C THR A 235 -7.83 -11.94 -2.37
N SER A 236 -7.12 -13.03 -2.07
CA SER A 236 -5.82 -12.93 -1.42
C SER A 236 -4.80 -12.14 -2.27
N GLY A 237 -4.26 -11.05 -1.74
CA GLY A 237 -3.32 -10.18 -2.45
C GLY A 237 -3.94 -9.36 -3.58
N HIS A 238 -5.26 -9.41 -3.76
CA HIS A 238 -5.97 -8.72 -4.84
C HIS A 238 -5.85 -7.21 -4.72
N SER A 239 -6.19 -6.64 -3.56
CA SER A 239 -6.12 -5.19 -3.33
C SER A 239 -4.71 -4.64 -3.52
N PHE A 240 -3.67 -5.43 -3.17
CA PHE A 240 -2.28 -5.05 -3.42
C PHE A 240 -1.95 -5.02 -4.92
N ARG A 241 -2.35 -6.04 -5.68
CA ARG A 241 -2.14 -6.07 -7.14
C ARG A 241 -2.93 -4.97 -7.85
N VAL A 242 -4.19 -4.75 -7.48
CA VAL A 242 -5.00 -3.65 -7.99
C VAL A 242 -4.34 -2.31 -7.70
N SER A 243 -3.80 -2.11 -6.49
CA SER A 243 -3.07 -0.88 -6.15
C SER A 243 -1.84 -0.67 -7.04
N GLU A 244 -1.02 -1.69 -7.24
CA GLU A 244 0.18 -1.60 -8.10
C GLU A 244 -0.17 -1.34 -9.57
N LEU A 245 -1.23 -1.98 -10.10
CA LEU A 245 -1.73 -1.73 -11.45
C LEU A 245 -2.32 -0.32 -11.59
N THR A 246 -3.11 0.11 -10.60
CA THR A 246 -3.77 1.43 -10.59
C THR A 246 -2.73 2.55 -10.57
N VAL A 247 -1.74 2.48 -9.66
CA VAL A 247 -0.65 3.46 -9.60
C VAL A 247 0.19 3.41 -10.88
N GLY A 248 0.47 2.22 -11.40
CA GLY A 248 1.21 2.09 -12.65
C GLY A 248 0.52 2.71 -13.87
N LEU A 249 -0.80 2.57 -13.96
CA LEU A 249 -1.58 3.23 -15.01
C LEU A 249 -1.64 4.74 -14.78
N ALA A 250 -1.80 5.23 -13.55
CA ALA A 250 -1.75 6.66 -13.25
C ALA A 250 -0.39 7.30 -13.59
N GLU A 251 0.72 6.62 -13.32
CA GLU A 251 2.05 7.04 -13.73
C GLU A 251 2.22 7.06 -15.26
N ALA A 252 1.56 6.14 -15.98
CA ALA A 252 1.55 6.17 -17.44
C ALA A 252 0.72 7.36 -17.96
N VAL A 253 -0.40 7.68 -17.30
CA VAL A 253 -1.23 8.86 -17.62
C VAL A 253 -0.42 10.13 -17.40
N ASP A 254 0.30 10.24 -16.28
CA ASP A 254 1.13 11.41 -15.96
C ASP A 254 2.22 11.68 -17.02
N ARG A 255 2.80 10.61 -17.58
CA ARG A 255 3.79 10.68 -18.67
C ARG A 255 3.19 10.88 -20.06
N CYS A 256 1.87 10.84 -20.21
CA CYS A 256 1.23 10.95 -21.51
C CYS A 256 1.24 12.40 -22.02
N GLU A 257 1.69 12.59 -23.26
CA GLU A 257 1.74 13.91 -23.91
C GLU A 257 0.63 14.14 -24.94
N GLN A 258 -0.17 13.10 -25.24
CA GLN A 258 -1.17 13.10 -26.32
C GLN A 258 -2.51 12.53 -25.83
N GLY A 259 -3.59 12.77 -26.59
CA GLY A 259 -4.92 12.30 -26.24
C GLY A 259 -5.61 13.13 -25.14
N PRO A 260 -6.79 12.67 -24.64
CA PRO A 260 -7.62 13.44 -23.72
C PRO A 260 -7.01 13.61 -22.33
N TYR A 261 -6.00 12.80 -21.99
CA TYR A 261 -5.32 12.84 -20.70
C TYR A 261 -3.93 13.50 -20.75
N ALA A 262 -3.56 14.13 -21.87
CA ALA A 262 -2.27 14.79 -22.06
C ALA A 262 -1.95 15.87 -21.01
N THR A 263 -2.96 16.48 -20.41
CA THR A 263 -2.84 17.53 -19.38
C THR A 263 -3.04 17.01 -17.95
N ALA A 264 -3.43 15.73 -17.78
CA ALA A 264 -3.60 15.13 -16.47
C ALA A 264 -2.22 14.90 -15.84
N ARG A 265 -1.99 15.46 -14.66
CA ARG A 265 -0.76 15.27 -13.89
C ARG A 265 -1.10 14.80 -12.49
N PHE A 266 -0.24 13.98 -11.93
CA PHE A 266 -0.36 13.47 -10.57
C PHE A 266 0.83 13.90 -9.74
N THR A 267 0.54 14.61 -8.65
CA THR A 267 1.53 14.86 -7.61
C THR A 267 1.87 13.56 -6.86
N THR A 268 2.98 13.55 -6.12
CA THR A 268 3.36 12.42 -5.28
C THR A 268 2.28 12.09 -4.24
N ASP A 269 1.62 13.12 -3.71
CA ASP A 269 0.54 12.97 -2.72
C ASP A 269 -0.72 12.39 -3.38
N GLU A 270 -1.06 12.78 -4.63
CA GLU A 270 -2.21 12.20 -5.36
C GLU A 270 -1.99 10.75 -5.81
N LEU A 271 -0.76 10.37 -6.19
CA LEU A 271 -0.43 8.97 -6.45
C LEU A 271 -0.55 8.13 -5.16
N MET A 272 -0.15 8.70 -4.02
CA MET A 272 -0.31 8.05 -2.72
C MET A 272 -1.77 7.96 -2.29
N GLU A 273 -2.57 9.00 -2.53
CA GLU A 273 -4.03 9.00 -2.32
C GLU A 273 -4.68 7.87 -3.13
N LEU A 274 -4.32 7.76 -4.40
CA LEU A 274 -4.80 6.71 -5.29
C LEU A 274 -4.36 5.31 -4.82
N ARG A 275 -3.11 5.16 -4.37
CA ARG A 275 -2.59 3.90 -3.80
C ARG A 275 -3.45 3.43 -2.63
N TYR A 276 -3.75 4.31 -1.68
CA TYR A 276 -4.58 3.96 -0.52
C TYR A 276 -6.04 3.72 -0.90
N ALA A 277 -6.61 4.51 -1.81
CA ALA A 277 -7.95 4.27 -2.32
C ALA A 277 -8.06 2.89 -2.98
N ALA A 278 -7.06 2.49 -3.76
CA ALA A 278 -7.00 1.18 -4.38
C ALA A 278 -6.78 0.05 -3.37
N LEU A 279 -6.00 0.25 -2.30
CA LEU A 279 -5.86 -0.75 -1.24
C LEU A 279 -7.17 -0.95 -0.45
N LEU A 280 -7.96 0.11 -0.29
CA LEU A 280 -9.15 0.12 0.58
C LEU A 280 -10.47 0.00 -0.19
N HIS A 281 -10.46 -0.11 -1.52
CA HIS A 281 -11.68 -0.08 -2.35
C HIS A 281 -12.71 -1.15 -1.94
N ASP A 282 -12.20 -2.31 -1.54
CA ASP A 282 -12.98 -3.50 -1.19
C ASP A 282 -13.17 -3.71 0.32
N PHE A 283 -12.73 -2.76 1.15
CA PHE A 283 -12.77 -2.89 2.61
C PHE A 283 -14.18 -3.18 3.15
N GLY A 284 -15.21 -2.64 2.48
CA GLY A 284 -16.61 -2.82 2.82
C GLY A 284 -17.16 -4.24 2.65
N LYS A 285 -16.40 -5.18 2.05
CA LYS A 285 -16.71 -6.62 2.10
C LYS A 285 -16.86 -7.13 3.53
N VAL A 286 -16.29 -6.42 4.52
CA VAL A 286 -16.52 -6.68 5.94
C VAL A 286 -18.00 -6.73 6.32
N GLY A 287 -18.83 -5.90 5.66
CA GLY A 287 -20.27 -5.79 5.92
C GLY A 287 -21.14 -6.77 5.13
N VAL A 288 -20.57 -7.56 4.22
CA VAL A 288 -21.31 -8.58 3.45
C VAL A 288 -21.38 -9.87 4.27
N ARG A 289 -22.54 -10.55 4.28
CA ARG A 289 -22.69 -11.81 5.00
C ARG A 289 -21.80 -12.88 4.39
N GLU A 290 -21.19 -13.67 5.26
CA GLU A 290 -20.22 -14.69 4.88
C GLU A 290 -20.76 -15.73 3.89
N HIS A 291 -22.01 -16.17 4.07
CA HIS A 291 -22.61 -17.15 3.16
C HIS A 291 -22.87 -16.59 1.75
N VAL A 292 -23.09 -15.27 1.60
CA VAL A 292 -23.21 -14.61 0.29
C VAL A 292 -21.83 -14.39 -0.31
N LEU A 293 -20.88 -13.94 0.51
CA LEU A 293 -19.49 -13.68 0.11
C LEU A 293 -18.81 -14.95 -0.45
N LEU A 294 -19.01 -16.09 0.21
CA LEU A 294 -18.38 -17.37 -0.14
C LEU A 294 -19.21 -18.24 -1.10
N LYS A 295 -20.29 -17.70 -1.69
CA LYS A 295 -21.24 -18.48 -2.50
C LYS A 295 -20.69 -18.88 -3.87
N ALA A 296 -20.07 -20.07 -3.93
CA ALA A 296 -19.43 -20.58 -5.14
C ALA A 296 -20.37 -21.22 -6.19
N LYS A 297 -21.51 -21.79 -5.76
CA LYS A 297 -22.51 -22.46 -6.62
C LYS A 297 -23.86 -21.76 -6.50
N LYS A 298 -24.80 -22.00 -7.42
CA LYS A 298 -26.11 -21.33 -7.40
C LYS A 298 -26.92 -21.68 -6.15
N LEU A 299 -26.94 -22.95 -5.79
CA LEU A 299 -27.52 -23.47 -4.55
C LEU A 299 -26.46 -23.53 -3.45
N TYR A 300 -26.92 -23.33 -2.21
CA TYR A 300 -26.11 -23.64 -1.04
C TYR A 300 -25.87 -25.16 -0.92
N PRO A 301 -24.77 -25.62 -0.31
CA PRO A 301 -24.47 -27.05 -0.19
C PRO A 301 -25.64 -27.88 0.37
N GLY A 302 -26.28 -27.40 1.43
CA GLY A 302 -27.43 -28.07 2.04
C GLY A 302 -28.72 -28.05 1.20
N GLU A 303 -28.83 -27.22 0.17
CA GLU A 303 -29.99 -27.21 -0.74
C GLU A 303 -29.88 -28.31 -1.80
N LEU A 304 -28.70 -28.49 -2.39
CA LEU A 304 -28.49 -29.58 -3.35
C LEU A 304 -28.68 -30.96 -2.68
N ASP A 305 -28.19 -31.12 -1.46
CA ASP A 305 -28.38 -32.37 -0.71
C ASP A 305 -29.85 -32.61 -0.35
N ARG A 306 -30.62 -31.55 -0.05
CA ARG A 306 -32.09 -31.65 0.13
C ARG A 306 -32.79 -32.12 -1.15
N ILE A 307 -32.38 -31.62 -2.32
CA ILE A 307 -32.92 -32.08 -3.61
C ILE A 307 -32.58 -33.56 -3.84
N ARG A 308 -31.32 -33.97 -3.61
CA ARG A 308 -30.90 -35.38 -3.72
C ARG A 308 -31.72 -36.30 -2.81
N GLN A 309 -31.95 -35.89 -1.56
CA GLN A 309 -32.78 -36.63 -0.62
C GLN A 309 -34.24 -36.71 -1.09
N ARG A 310 -34.79 -35.63 -1.64
CA ARG A 310 -36.15 -35.62 -2.19
C ARG A 310 -36.27 -36.60 -3.36
N VAL A 311 -35.33 -36.57 -4.31
CA VAL A 311 -35.28 -37.54 -5.43
C VAL A 311 -35.16 -38.98 -4.91
N ALA A 312 -34.28 -39.23 -3.95
CA ALA A 312 -34.13 -40.57 -3.36
C ALA A 312 -35.44 -41.06 -2.69
N LEU A 313 -36.17 -40.18 -2.01
CA LEU A 313 -37.46 -40.50 -1.41
C LEU A 313 -38.51 -40.82 -2.47
N ILE A 314 -38.58 -40.05 -3.57
CA ILE A 314 -39.48 -40.31 -4.70
C ILE A 314 -39.20 -41.70 -5.28
N LYS A 315 -37.93 -42.03 -5.52
CA LYS A 315 -37.53 -43.34 -6.04
C LYS A 315 -37.98 -44.47 -5.12
N ARG A 316 -37.79 -44.34 -3.80
CA ARG A 316 -38.27 -45.33 -2.82
C ARG A 316 -39.79 -45.45 -2.82
N GLY A 317 -40.52 -44.34 -2.95
CA GLY A 317 -41.97 -44.35 -3.11
C GLY A 317 -42.43 -45.10 -4.37
N LEU A 318 -41.75 -44.88 -5.50
CA LEU A 318 -42.03 -45.59 -6.75
C LEU A 318 -41.73 -47.09 -6.63
N GLU A 319 -40.59 -47.48 -6.06
CA GLU A 319 -40.25 -48.89 -5.83
C GLU A 319 -41.33 -49.60 -4.98
N LEU A 320 -41.81 -48.95 -3.91
CA LEU A 320 -42.87 -49.49 -3.06
C LEU A 320 -44.20 -49.62 -3.84
N LYS A 321 -44.60 -48.58 -4.59
CA LYS A 321 -45.81 -48.58 -5.42
C LYS A 321 -45.79 -49.72 -6.45
N TYR A 322 -44.67 -49.89 -7.15
CA TYR A 322 -44.54 -50.91 -8.18
C TYR A 322 -44.41 -52.33 -7.59
N THR A 323 -43.83 -52.46 -6.40
CA THR A 323 -43.86 -53.72 -5.62
C THR A 323 -45.28 -54.08 -5.21
N GLY A 324 -46.09 -53.12 -4.79
CA GLY A 324 -47.53 -53.30 -4.54
C GLY A 324 -48.28 -53.78 -5.79
N LYS A 325 -48.08 -53.10 -6.93
CA LYS A 325 -48.66 -53.47 -8.24
C LYS A 325 -48.30 -54.91 -8.64
N LYS A 326 -47.06 -55.34 -8.37
CA LYS A 326 -46.60 -56.73 -8.58
C LYS A 326 -47.33 -57.71 -7.66
N LEU A 327 -47.48 -57.40 -6.38
CA LEU A 327 -48.16 -58.26 -5.41
C LEU A 327 -49.64 -58.44 -5.78
N GLU A 328 -50.34 -57.36 -6.12
CA GLU A 328 -51.72 -57.38 -6.60
C GLU A 328 -51.86 -58.24 -7.86
N THR A 329 -50.93 -58.08 -8.81
CA THR A 329 -50.90 -58.87 -10.05
C THR A 329 -50.72 -60.36 -9.76
N LEU A 330 -49.83 -60.71 -8.83
CA LEU A 330 -49.60 -62.09 -8.40
C LEU A 330 -50.85 -62.69 -7.75
N LEU A 331 -51.50 -61.95 -6.86
CA LEU A 331 -52.73 -62.38 -6.18
C LEU A 331 -53.89 -62.57 -7.15
N ALA A 332 -54.02 -61.70 -8.16
CA ALA A 332 -55.13 -61.74 -9.11
C ALA A 332 -54.97 -62.80 -10.23
N ARG A 333 -53.73 -63.07 -10.70
CA ARG A 333 -53.49 -63.87 -11.93
C ARG A 333 -52.64 -65.13 -11.71
N GLY A 334 -52.15 -65.35 -10.49
CA GLY A 334 -51.27 -66.47 -10.16
C GLY A 334 -49.90 -66.40 -10.85
N ARG A 335 -49.07 -67.42 -10.62
CA ARG A 335 -47.63 -67.42 -10.99
C ARG A 335 -47.38 -67.28 -12.50
N ARG A 336 -48.15 -67.97 -13.34
CA ARG A 336 -47.96 -67.93 -14.81
C ARG A 336 -48.33 -66.56 -15.41
N GLY A 337 -49.34 -65.87 -14.86
CA GLY A 337 -49.71 -64.53 -15.29
C GLY A 337 -48.73 -63.46 -14.82
N PHE A 338 -48.14 -63.67 -13.64
CA PHE A 338 -47.14 -62.79 -13.03
C PHE A 338 -45.86 -62.69 -13.86
N ASP A 339 -45.25 -63.80 -14.29
CA ASP A 339 -43.93 -63.77 -14.94
C ASP A 339 -43.87 -62.88 -16.20
N ARG A 340 -44.98 -62.81 -16.95
CA ARG A 340 -45.08 -61.94 -18.15
C ARG A 340 -45.28 -60.47 -17.78
N GLN A 341 -46.10 -60.17 -16.77
CA GLN A 341 -46.40 -58.78 -16.37
C GLN A 341 -45.33 -58.18 -15.45
N ALA A 342 -44.66 -58.98 -14.64
CA ALA A 342 -43.60 -58.53 -13.74
C ALA A 342 -42.47 -57.84 -14.51
N LYS A 343 -42.05 -58.41 -15.65
CA LYS A 343 -41.04 -57.79 -16.54
C LYS A 343 -41.48 -56.44 -17.10
N ALA A 344 -42.76 -56.32 -17.47
CA ALA A 344 -43.31 -55.05 -17.98
C ALA A 344 -43.37 -53.99 -16.87
N ILE A 345 -43.78 -54.38 -15.66
CA ILE A 345 -43.80 -53.52 -14.47
C ILE A 345 -42.39 -53.07 -14.09
N ASP A 346 -41.39 -53.96 -14.18
CA ASP A 346 -39.98 -53.62 -13.94
C ASP A 346 -39.42 -52.67 -14.99
N ALA A 347 -39.73 -52.87 -16.27
CA ALA A 347 -39.30 -51.98 -17.34
C ALA A 347 -39.91 -50.58 -17.18
N GLU A 348 -41.19 -50.50 -16.81
CA GLU A 348 -41.90 -49.25 -16.52
C GLU A 348 -41.27 -48.51 -15.33
N LEU A 349 -41.01 -49.22 -14.21
CA LEU A 349 -40.30 -48.64 -13.06
C LEU A 349 -38.90 -48.15 -13.45
N GLY A 350 -38.14 -48.97 -14.18
CA GLY A 350 -36.79 -48.63 -14.63
C GLY A 350 -36.74 -47.37 -15.48
N ALA A 351 -37.73 -47.15 -16.34
CA ALA A 351 -37.85 -45.93 -17.12
C ALA A 351 -38.06 -44.69 -16.23
N PHE A 352 -38.97 -44.75 -15.25
CA PHE A 352 -39.19 -43.63 -14.31
C PHE A 352 -37.98 -43.36 -13.42
N LEU A 353 -37.28 -44.40 -12.96
CA LEU A 353 -36.07 -44.22 -12.15
C LEU A 353 -34.94 -43.58 -12.96
N GLY A 354 -34.77 -44.00 -14.22
CA GLY A 354 -33.80 -43.42 -15.15
C GLY A 354 -34.11 -41.95 -15.47
N GLU A 355 -35.39 -41.62 -15.70
CA GLU A 355 -35.81 -40.23 -15.92
C GLU A 355 -35.48 -39.34 -14.71
N LEU A 356 -35.68 -39.83 -13.48
CA LEU A 356 -35.31 -39.10 -12.26
C LEU A 356 -33.79 -38.94 -12.08
N ASP A 357 -32.99 -39.92 -12.51
CA ASP A 357 -31.52 -39.79 -12.55
C ASP A 357 -31.09 -38.70 -13.54
N ASP A 358 -31.64 -38.72 -14.75
CA ASP A 358 -31.36 -37.72 -15.78
C ASP A 358 -31.74 -36.30 -15.31
N HIS A 359 -32.87 -36.17 -14.62
CA HIS A 359 -33.30 -34.90 -14.01
C HIS A 359 -32.32 -34.41 -12.93
N LEU A 360 -31.86 -35.31 -12.06
CA LEU A 360 -30.90 -34.97 -11.00
C LEU A 360 -29.55 -34.54 -11.58
N ASP A 361 -29.05 -35.24 -12.60
CA ASP A 361 -27.80 -34.89 -13.26
C ASP A 361 -27.86 -33.51 -13.93
N ARG A 362 -29.00 -33.17 -14.55
CA ARG A 362 -29.24 -31.82 -15.10
C ARG A 362 -29.29 -30.76 -14.01
N ILE A 363 -29.89 -31.04 -12.85
CA ILE A 363 -29.90 -30.12 -11.71
C ILE A 363 -28.48 -29.89 -11.19
N VAL A 364 -27.69 -30.95 -11.04
CA VAL A 364 -26.29 -30.87 -10.59
C VAL A 364 -25.46 -30.04 -11.58
N MET A 365 -25.64 -30.27 -12.88
CA MET A 365 -24.99 -29.48 -13.92
C MET A 365 -25.43 -28.01 -13.88
N ALA A 366 -26.73 -27.75 -13.70
CA ALA A 366 -27.27 -26.40 -13.67
C ALA A 366 -26.81 -25.58 -12.46
N ASN A 367 -26.41 -26.24 -11.38
CA ASN A 367 -25.89 -25.62 -10.16
C ASN A 367 -24.52 -24.94 -10.34
N GLU A 368 -23.82 -25.24 -11.43
CA GLU A 368 -22.56 -24.59 -11.78
C GLU A 368 -22.76 -23.13 -12.22
N PRO A 369 -21.83 -22.21 -11.89
CA PRO A 369 -21.89 -20.80 -12.29
C PRO A 369 -21.45 -20.63 -13.76
N SER A 370 -22.13 -21.29 -14.68
CA SER A 370 -21.89 -21.22 -16.13
C SER A 370 -23.08 -20.59 -16.86
N VAL A 371 -22.83 -20.13 -18.09
CA VAL A 371 -23.91 -19.70 -18.98
C VAL A 371 -24.79 -20.91 -19.28
N LEU A 372 -26.06 -20.82 -18.90
CA LEU A 372 -27.03 -21.87 -19.18
C LEU A 372 -27.65 -21.70 -20.57
N PRO A 373 -27.78 -22.78 -21.36
CA PRO A 373 -28.59 -22.74 -22.56
C PRO A 373 -30.09 -22.74 -22.21
N SER A 374 -30.91 -22.21 -23.12
CA SER A 374 -32.33 -21.91 -22.87
C SER A 374 -33.18 -23.15 -22.60
N ASP A 375 -32.82 -24.28 -23.20
CA ASP A 375 -33.47 -25.58 -23.02
C ASP A 375 -33.35 -26.08 -21.56
N VAL A 376 -32.21 -25.85 -20.91
CA VAL A 376 -32.01 -26.22 -19.50
C VAL A 376 -32.91 -25.41 -18.58
N VAL A 377 -33.10 -24.11 -18.87
CA VAL A 377 -33.98 -23.23 -18.09
C VAL A 377 -35.43 -23.65 -18.19
N GLU A 378 -35.91 -23.98 -19.39
CA GLU A 378 -37.26 -24.48 -19.61
C GLU A 378 -37.48 -25.83 -18.92
N HIS A 379 -36.48 -26.72 -19.00
CA HIS A 379 -36.51 -28.00 -18.32
C HIS A 379 -36.65 -27.85 -16.80
N LEU A 380 -35.84 -27.00 -16.16
CA LEU A 380 -35.91 -26.73 -14.72
C LEU A 380 -37.28 -26.18 -14.30
N ARG A 381 -37.88 -25.30 -15.10
CA ARG A 381 -39.25 -24.80 -14.86
C ARG A 381 -40.28 -25.92 -14.99
N GLY A 382 -40.11 -26.82 -15.95
CA GLY A 382 -40.93 -28.02 -16.09
C GLY A 382 -40.86 -28.94 -14.87
N LEU A 383 -39.66 -29.15 -14.32
CA LEU A 383 -39.46 -29.98 -13.12
C LEU A 383 -40.16 -29.43 -11.88
N ALA A 384 -40.29 -28.10 -11.76
CA ALA A 384 -41.04 -27.47 -10.68
C ALA A 384 -42.56 -27.70 -10.78
N LEU A 385 -43.07 -28.05 -11.96
CA LEU A 385 -44.48 -28.36 -12.20
C LEU A 385 -44.79 -29.86 -12.09
N GLN A 386 -43.79 -30.72 -12.22
CA GLN A 386 -43.96 -32.17 -12.07
C GLN A 386 -44.15 -32.52 -10.60
N THR A 387 -45.30 -33.10 -10.27
CA THR A 387 -45.62 -33.51 -8.90
C THR A 387 -45.72 -35.02 -8.73
N PHE A 388 -45.35 -35.49 -7.54
CA PHE A 388 -45.52 -36.87 -7.08
C PHE A 388 -46.33 -36.88 -5.80
N GLU A 389 -47.03 -37.97 -5.55
CA GLU A 389 -47.76 -38.18 -4.30
C GLU A 389 -46.81 -38.72 -3.23
N ASP A 390 -46.76 -38.08 -2.07
CA ASP A 390 -45.99 -38.53 -0.91
C ASP A 390 -46.74 -39.59 -0.07
N HIS A 391 -46.08 -40.11 0.97
CA HIS A 391 -46.64 -41.13 1.86
C HIS A 391 -47.89 -40.69 2.64
N LEU A 392 -48.23 -39.40 2.64
CA LEU A 392 -49.41 -38.82 3.28
C LEU A 392 -50.51 -38.47 2.26
N GLY A 393 -50.28 -38.72 0.97
CA GLY A 393 -51.20 -38.38 -0.11
C GLY A 393 -51.06 -36.93 -0.62
N ASN A 394 -50.03 -36.19 -0.21
CA ASN A 394 -49.82 -34.83 -0.70
C ASN A 394 -49.02 -34.82 -2.00
N HIS A 395 -49.37 -33.91 -2.90
CA HIS A 395 -48.59 -33.68 -4.12
C HIS A 395 -47.40 -32.76 -3.84
N GLN A 396 -46.19 -33.26 -4.11
CA GLN A 396 -44.93 -32.55 -3.92
C GLN A 396 -44.18 -32.45 -5.25
N ALA A 397 -43.48 -31.35 -5.49
CA ALA A 397 -42.66 -31.18 -6.69
C ALA A 397 -41.25 -31.77 -6.51
N VAL A 398 -40.61 -32.18 -7.60
CA VAL A 398 -39.22 -32.69 -7.59
C VAL A 398 -38.27 -31.60 -7.08
N ILE A 399 -38.44 -30.37 -7.58
CA ILE A 399 -37.80 -29.17 -7.07
C ILE A 399 -38.86 -28.10 -6.80
N THR A 400 -38.60 -27.23 -5.84
CA THR A 400 -39.50 -26.11 -5.55
C THR A 400 -39.37 -25.03 -6.63
N SER A 401 -40.39 -24.17 -6.75
CA SER A 401 -40.34 -23.02 -7.66
C SER A 401 -39.15 -22.09 -7.38
N GLU A 402 -38.74 -21.99 -6.12
CA GLU A 402 -37.60 -21.18 -5.70
C GLU A 402 -36.26 -21.83 -6.08
N GLU A 403 -36.10 -23.13 -5.85
CA GLU A 403 -34.93 -23.90 -6.29
C GLU A 403 -34.75 -23.81 -7.81
N ALA A 404 -35.86 -23.92 -8.58
CA ALA A 404 -35.84 -23.78 -10.02
C ALA A 404 -35.44 -22.37 -10.47
N ARG A 405 -35.92 -21.31 -9.78
CA ARG A 405 -35.54 -19.91 -10.03
C ARG A 405 -34.04 -19.68 -9.81
N ILE A 406 -33.50 -20.21 -8.71
CA ILE A 406 -32.07 -20.11 -8.39
C ILE A 406 -31.22 -20.86 -9.42
N LEU A 407 -31.58 -22.10 -9.77
CA LEU A 407 -30.85 -22.88 -10.76
C LEU A 407 -30.89 -22.23 -12.16
N ALA A 408 -31.99 -21.55 -12.50
CA ALA A 408 -32.18 -20.85 -13.76
C ALA A 408 -31.44 -19.51 -13.90
N ILE A 409 -30.61 -19.10 -12.93
CA ILE A 409 -29.78 -17.89 -13.03
C ILE A 409 -28.87 -18.00 -14.26
N PRO A 410 -28.90 -17.01 -15.19
CA PRO A 410 -28.22 -17.12 -16.48
C PRO A 410 -26.71 -16.92 -16.42
N ARG A 411 -26.22 -16.12 -15.46
CA ARG A 411 -24.78 -15.85 -15.24
C ARG A 411 -24.49 -15.72 -13.75
N GLY A 412 -23.43 -16.40 -13.29
CA GLY A 412 -23.00 -16.37 -11.90
C GLY A 412 -23.81 -17.29 -10.98
N SER A 413 -23.63 -17.12 -9.67
CA SER A 413 -24.24 -17.93 -8.60
C SER A 413 -25.26 -17.17 -7.73
N LEU A 414 -25.28 -15.84 -7.82
CA LEU A 414 -26.03 -14.98 -6.91
C LEU A 414 -27.42 -14.66 -7.45
N THR A 415 -28.42 -14.72 -6.58
CA THR A 415 -29.75 -14.15 -6.84
C THR A 415 -29.69 -12.62 -6.87
N ASP A 416 -30.75 -11.96 -7.34
CA ASP A 416 -30.81 -10.48 -7.37
C ASP A 416 -30.60 -9.87 -5.98
N THR A 417 -31.21 -10.44 -4.93
CA THR A 417 -31.04 -9.97 -3.55
C THR A 417 -29.62 -10.20 -3.01
N GLU A 418 -29.00 -11.32 -3.36
CA GLU A 418 -27.61 -11.62 -2.97
C GLU A 418 -26.63 -10.72 -3.73
N MET A 419 -26.94 -10.38 -4.98
CA MET A 419 -26.17 -9.45 -5.79
C MET A 419 -26.25 -8.03 -5.23
N ASP A 420 -27.44 -7.58 -4.81
CA ASP A 420 -27.61 -6.27 -4.16
C ASP A 420 -26.83 -6.21 -2.83
N GLU A 421 -26.84 -7.30 -2.06
CA GLU A 421 -26.01 -7.40 -0.86
C GLU A 421 -24.52 -7.37 -1.20
N MET A 422 -24.08 -8.08 -2.24
CA MET A 422 -22.68 -8.04 -2.69
C MET A 422 -22.29 -6.62 -3.11
N ARG A 423 -23.11 -5.93 -3.91
CA ARG A 423 -22.87 -4.54 -4.36
C ARG A 423 -22.83 -3.53 -3.21
N SER A 424 -23.48 -3.84 -2.09
CA SER A 424 -23.47 -2.98 -0.90
C SER A 424 -22.07 -2.78 -0.30
N HIS A 425 -21.09 -3.64 -0.62
CA HIS A 425 -19.71 -3.49 -0.13
C HIS A 425 -19.14 -2.10 -0.46
N VAL A 426 -19.49 -1.51 -1.61
CA VAL A 426 -19.01 -0.18 -2.00
C VAL A 426 -19.56 0.91 -1.08
N VAL A 427 -20.82 0.76 -0.68
CA VAL A 427 -21.47 1.67 0.29
C VAL A 427 -20.85 1.47 1.67
N HIS A 428 -20.60 0.22 2.09
CA HIS A 428 -19.90 -0.06 3.35
C HIS A 428 -18.47 0.50 3.36
N THR A 429 -17.73 0.40 2.24
CA THR A 429 -16.42 1.01 2.06
C THR A 429 -16.53 2.52 2.29
N TRP A 430 -17.46 3.20 1.62
CA TRP A 430 -17.69 4.63 1.81
C TRP A 430 -18.02 5.00 3.26
N GLU A 431 -18.97 4.29 3.88
CA GLU A 431 -19.41 4.55 5.25
C GLU A 431 -18.31 4.37 6.28
N PHE A 432 -17.38 3.42 6.04
CA PHE A 432 -16.20 3.23 6.85
C PHE A 432 -15.16 4.33 6.60
N LEU A 433 -14.76 4.52 5.34
CA LEU A 433 -13.67 5.43 4.98
C LEU A 433 -14.02 6.89 5.31
N LYS A 434 -15.28 7.32 5.19
CA LYS A 434 -15.68 8.70 5.53
C LYS A 434 -15.54 9.05 7.03
N ARG A 435 -15.42 8.04 7.90
CA ARG A 435 -15.23 8.23 9.36
C ARG A 435 -13.77 8.47 9.74
N ILE A 436 -12.84 8.12 8.86
CA ILE A 436 -11.41 8.33 9.10
C ILE A 436 -11.12 9.83 8.92
N PRO A 437 -10.41 10.47 9.87
CA PRO A 437 -10.05 11.88 9.78
C PRO A 437 -8.87 12.07 8.81
N TRP A 438 -9.16 11.97 7.50
CA TRP A 438 -8.17 12.13 6.45
C TRP A 438 -7.51 13.51 6.48
N THR A 439 -6.20 13.55 6.22
CA THR A 439 -5.50 14.82 5.96
C THR A 439 -5.98 15.42 4.64
N LYS A 440 -5.63 16.68 4.38
CA LYS A 440 -6.07 17.41 3.17
C LYS A 440 -5.67 16.69 1.89
N GLU A 441 -4.51 16.05 1.89
CA GLU A 441 -3.89 15.33 0.78
C GLU A 441 -4.59 14.01 0.45
N PHE A 442 -5.33 13.43 1.41
CA PHE A 442 -5.96 12.11 1.30
C PHE A 442 -7.49 12.14 1.40
N ARG A 443 -8.08 13.33 1.36
CA ARG A 443 -9.52 13.54 1.60
C ARG A 443 -10.44 12.90 0.57
N ARG A 444 -9.95 12.58 -0.63
CA ARG A 444 -10.74 11.98 -1.71
C ARG A 444 -10.69 10.47 -1.72
N ILE A 445 -9.90 9.82 -0.85
CA ILE A 445 -9.87 8.35 -0.73
C ILE A 445 -11.28 7.74 -0.70
N PRO A 446 -12.23 8.21 0.13
CA PRO A 446 -13.57 7.63 0.14
C PRO A 446 -14.30 7.78 -1.20
N GLU A 447 -14.18 8.94 -1.87
CA GLU A 447 -14.83 9.24 -3.15
C GLU A 447 -14.29 8.33 -4.26
N ILE A 448 -12.96 8.23 -4.34
CA ILE A 448 -12.25 7.41 -5.33
C ILE A 448 -12.63 5.94 -5.14
N ALA A 449 -12.52 5.45 -3.90
CA ALA A 449 -12.84 4.07 -3.54
C ALA A 449 -14.31 3.73 -3.76
N ARG A 450 -15.25 4.67 -3.57
CA ARG A 450 -16.67 4.40 -3.81
C ARG A 450 -17.04 4.31 -5.30
N ALA A 451 -16.29 4.97 -6.19
CA ALA A 451 -16.67 5.07 -7.59
C ALA A 451 -16.01 4.01 -8.51
N HIS A 452 -15.26 3.04 -7.98
CA HIS A 452 -14.52 2.07 -8.80
C HIS A 452 -15.42 1.08 -9.58
N HIS A 453 -16.69 0.93 -9.20
CA HIS A 453 -17.70 0.13 -9.93
C HIS A 453 -18.70 0.99 -10.73
N GLU A 454 -18.49 2.29 -10.82
CA GLU A 454 -19.26 3.15 -11.72
C GLU A 454 -18.83 2.89 -13.17
N LYS A 455 -19.80 2.96 -14.10
CA LYS A 455 -19.58 2.72 -15.54
C LYS A 455 -19.86 3.99 -16.32
N LEU A 456 -19.11 4.22 -17.39
CA LEU A 456 -19.20 5.49 -18.15
C LEU A 456 -20.60 5.80 -18.69
N ASP A 457 -21.40 4.77 -18.97
CA ASP A 457 -22.78 4.85 -19.47
C ASP A 457 -23.84 5.08 -18.38
N GLY A 458 -23.46 5.03 -17.10
CA GLY A 458 -24.35 5.14 -15.95
C GLY A 458 -24.99 3.82 -15.49
N SER A 459 -24.60 2.68 -16.08
CA SER A 459 -25.09 1.35 -15.66
C SER A 459 -24.37 0.79 -14.42
N GLY A 460 -23.36 1.50 -13.92
CA GLY A 460 -22.60 1.13 -12.73
C GLY A 460 -23.31 1.43 -11.41
N TYR A 461 -22.61 1.22 -10.31
CA TYR A 461 -23.13 1.39 -8.95
C TYR A 461 -22.05 1.98 -8.02
N PRO A 462 -22.41 2.60 -6.88
CA PRO A 462 -23.74 2.69 -6.27
C PRO A 462 -24.59 3.90 -6.69
N LEU A 463 -24.02 4.90 -7.38
CA LEU A 463 -24.71 6.15 -7.70
C LEU A 463 -25.18 6.25 -9.16
N GLY A 464 -24.71 5.38 -10.04
CA GLY A 464 -25.05 5.43 -11.46
C GLY A 464 -24.43 6.65 -12.15
N MET A 465 -23.19 6.98 -11.77
CA MET A 465 -22.46 8.13 -12.30
C MET A 465 -22.20 7.95 -13.80
N LYS A 466 -22.19 9.05 -14.55
CA LYS A 466 -21.80 9.04 -15.95
C LYS A 466 -20.35 9.48 -16.11
N ALA A 467 -19.78 9.26 -17.29
CA ALA A 467 -18.37 9.53 -17.59
C ALA A 467 -17.79 10.87 -17.06
N PRO A 468 -18.51 12.02 -17.10
CA PRO A 468 -17.98 13.29 -16.57
C PRO A 468 -17.91 13.35 -15.05
N ASP A 469 -18.75 12.60 -14.35
CA ASP A 469 -18.91 12.63 -12.90
C ASP A 469 -17.99 11.64 -12.18
N ILE A 470 -17.51 10.61 -12.90
CA ILE A 470 -16.61 9.60 -12.35
C ILE A 470 -15.19 10.18 -12.23
N PRO A 471 -14.56 10.17 -11.05
CA PRO A 471 -13.18 10.60 -10.88
C PRO A 471 -12.25 9.83 -11.81
N LEU A 472 -11.28 10.53 -12.41
CA LEU A 472 -10.25 9.90 -13.26
C LEU A 472 -9.55 8.74 -12.53
N GLN A 473 -9.21 8.96 -11.26
CA GLN A 473 -8.67 7.95 -10.35
C GLN A 473 -9.50 6.67 -10.30
N SER A 474 -10.83 6.78 -10.24
CA SER A 474 -11.74 5.63 -10.19
C SER A 474 -11.85 4.92 -11.53
N LYS A 475 -11.78 5.65 -12.66
CA LYS A 475 -11.73 5.04 -14.00
C LYS A 475 -10.46 4.20 -14.18
N ILE A 476 -9.32 4.71 -13.72
CA ILE A 476 -8.04 4.00 -13.71
C ILE A 476 -8.15 2.72 -12.87
N MET A 477 -8.70 2.84 -11.65
CA MET A 477 -8.88 1.72 -10.74
C MET A 477 -9.84 0.65 -11.28
N ALA A 478 -10.92 1.04 -11.94
CA ALA A 478 -11.89 0.11 -12.53
C ALA A 478 -11.23 -0.83 -13.56
N ILE A 479 -10.31 -0.31 -14.39
CA ILE A 479 -9.56 -1.13 -15.35
C ILE A 479 -8.65 -2.12 -14.62
N ALA A 480 -7.91 -1.65 -13.61
CA ALA A 480 -7.01 -2.48 -12.81
C ALA A 480 -7.76 -3.59 -12.04
N ASP A 481 -8.90 -3.26 -11.44
CA ASP A 481 -9.76 -4.19 -10.69
C ASP A 481 -10.31 -5.28 -11.60
N ILE A 482 -10.94 -4.91 -12.73
CA ILE A 482 -11.48 -5.88 -13.69
C ILE A 482 -10.36 -6.78 -14.22
N TYR A 483 -9.19 -6.21 -14.56
CA TYR A 483 -8.06 -7.00 -15.05
C TYR A 483 -7.57 -8.02 -14.01
N ASP A 484 -7.36 -7.61 -12.76
CA ASP A 484 -6.90 -8.53 -11.70
C ASP A 484 -7.96 -9.60 -11.43
N ALA A 485 -9.23 -9.21 -11.37
CA ALA A 485 -10.34 -10.14 -11.12
C ALA A 485 -10.49 -11.23 -12.21
N LEU A 486 -10.03 -10.96 -13.44
CA LEU A 486 -10.01 -11.93 -14.54
C LEU A 486 -8.76 -12.83 -14.51
N THR A 487 -7.60 -12.27 -14.15
CA THR A 487 -6.30 -12.93 -14.30
C THR A 487 -5.76 -13.61 -13.04
N ALA A 488 -6.34 -13.32 -11.87
CA ALA A 488 -5.97 -13.91 -10.59
C ALA A 488 -6.05 -15.46 -10.61
N ALA A 489 -4.91 -16.12 -10.39
CA ALA A 489 -4.74 -17.58 -10.48
C ALA A 489 -5.01 -18.33 -9.16
N ASP A 490 -5.22 -17.60 -8.08
CA ASP A 490 -5.42 -18.06 -6.71
C ASP A 490 -6.89 -18.34 -6.35
N ARG A 491 -7.83 -18.17 -7.29
CA ARG A 491 -9.25 -18.42 -7.04
C ARG A 491 -9.56 -19.94 -7.02
N PRO A 492 -10.06 -20.52 -5.90
CA PRO A 492 -10.27 -21.96 -5.76
C PRO A 492 -11.25 -22.60 -6.77
N TYR A 493 -12.15 -21.78 -7.33
CA TYR A 493 -13.26 -22.25 -8.17
C TYR A 493 -13.22 -21.74 -9.61
N LYS A 494 -12.25 -20.90 -9.96
CA LYS A 494 -12.16 -20.28 -11.30
C LYS A 494 -10.71 -20.30 -11.78
N LYS A 495 -10.45 -20.98 -12.90
CA LYS A 495 -9.14 -20.92 -13.55
C LYS A 495 -8.87 -19.49 -14.00
N ALA A 496 -7.65 -19.00 -13.80
CA ALA A 496 -7.22 -17.72 -14.34
C ALA A 496 -7.50 -17.65 -15.84
N VAL A 497 -8.07 -16.53 -16.27
CA VAL A 497 -8.28 -16.23 -17.68
C VAL A 497 -6.91 -15.89 -18.29
N PRO A 498 -6.53 -16.49 -19.45
CA PRO A 498 -5.31 -16.11 -20.16
C PRO A 498 -5.29 -14.61 -20.47
N LEU A 499 -4.10 -14.00 -20.49
CA LEU A 499 -3.93 -12.55 -20.73
C LEU A 499 -4.73 -12.06 -21.94
N GLU A 500 -4.59 -12.72 -23.09
CA GLU A 500 -5.27 -12.32 -24.33
C GLU A 500 -6.79 -12.28 -24.15
N GLN A 501 -7.36 -13.31 -23.52
CA GLN A 501 -8.79 -13.38 -23.25
C GLN A 501 -9.23 -12.35 -22.21
N ALA A 502 -8.39 -12.00 -21.23
CA ALA A 502 -8.70 -10.94 -20.27
C ALA A 502 -8.74 -9.56 -20.93
N LEU A 503 -7.79 -9.30 -21.84
CA LEU A 503 -7.78 -8.06 -22.64
C LEU A 503 -8.95 -8.01 -23.63
N ASP A 504 -9.33 -9.13 -24.23
CA ASP A 504 -10.52 -9.20 -25.11
C ASP A 504 -11.82 -8.88 -24.35
N ILE A 505 -11.94 -9.32 -23.09
CA ILE A 505 -13.09 -8.99 -22.24
C ILE A 505 -13.14 -7.49 -21.95
N LEU A 506 -12.00 -6.89 -21.59
CA LEU A 506 -11.90 -5.44 -21.35
C LEU A 506 -12.18 -4.63 -22.62
N ASP A 507 -11.72 -5.08 -23.79
CA ASP A 507 -12.03 -4.47 -25.07
C ASP A 507 -13.54 -4.57 -25.40
N GLY A 508 -14.18 -5.66 -24.98
CA GLY A 508 -15.64 -5.81 -25.04
C GLY A 508 -16.37 -4.75 -24.21
N GLU A 509 -15.97 -4.52 -22.95
CA GLU A 509 -16.53 -3.45 -22.09
C GLU A 509 -16.31 -2.05 -22.71
N ARG A 510 -15.11 -1.79 -23.26
CA ARG A 510 -14.83 -0.56 -24.01
C ARG A 510 -15.81 -0.35 -25.17
N ARG A 511 -16.04 -1.37 -26.01
CA ARG A 511 -16.97 -1.27 -27.16
C ARG A 511 -18.42 -1.05 -26.74
N MET A 512 -18.81 -1.53 -25.56
CA MET A 512 -20.13 -1.26 -24.98
C MET A 512 -20.24 0.15 -24.38
N GLY A 513 -19.13 0.90 -24.29
CA GLY A 513 -19.10 2.24 -23.72
C GLY A 513 -19.17 2.26 -22.19
N THR A 514 -18.88 1.15 -21.51
CA THR A 514 -18.89 1.05 -20.04
C THR A 514 -17.55 1.40 -19.42
N LEU A 515 -16.45 1.22 -20.18
CA LEU A 515 -15.07 1.40 -19.74
C LEU A 515 -14.35 2.47 -20.57
N ASP A 516 -13.39 3.17 -19.96
CA ASP A 516 -12.61 4.21 -20.62
C ASP A 516 -11.60 3.62 -21.61
N GLY A 517 -11.85 3.86 -22.90
CA GLY A 517 -11.03 3.29 -23.97
C GLY A 517 -9.61 3.84 -24.04
N GLU A 518 -9.43 5.12 -23.73
CA GLU A 518 -8.12 5.79 -23.83
C GLU A 518 -7.21 5.33 -22.68
N LEU A 519 -7.78 5.17 -21.48
CA LEU A 519 -7.06 4.57 -20.36
C LEU A 519 -6.75 3.09 -20.61
N PHE A 520 -7.65 2.34 -21.24
CA PHE A 520 -7.41 0.94 -21.58
C PHE A 520 -6.31 0.79 -22.64
N ASP A 521 -6.30 1.62 -23.68
CA ASP A 521 -5.25 1.64 -24.70
C ASP A 521 -3.88 1.94 -24.06
N LEU A 522 -3.84 2.85 -23.09
CA LEU A 522 -2.63 3.15 -22.32
C LEU A 522 -2.20 1.98 -21.42
N PHE A 523 -3.17 1.32 -20.76
CA PHE A 523 -2.92 0.13 -19.94
C PHE A 523 -2.24 -0.98 -20.76
N VAL A 524 -2.70 -1.19 -22.00
CA VAL A 524 -2.12 -2.17 -22.92
C VAL A 524 -0.76 -1.71 -23.45
N THR A 525 -0.66 -0.48 -23.96
CA THR A 525 0.55 0.05 -24.61
C THR A 525 1.72 0.16 -23.64
N ALA A 526 1.47 0.65 -22.42
CA ALA A 526 2.47 0.75 -21.37
C ALA A 526 2.74 -0.58 -20.66
N ARG A 527 2.07 -1.68 -21.08
CA ARG A 527 2.20 -3.03 -20.52
C ARG A 527 2.03 -3.06 -19.00
N ILE A 528 1.05 -2.32 -18.48
CA ILE A 528 0.83 -2.19 -17.03
C ILE A 528 0.58 -3.56 -16.39
N PHE A 529 -0.07 -4.47 -17.12
CA PHE A 529 -0.30 -5.85 -16.71
C PHE A 529 0.96 -6.65 -16.37
N ASP A 530 2.16 -6.28 -16.84
CA ASP A 530 3.40 -6.99 -16.48
C ASP A 530 3.86 -6.68 -15.04
N ARG A 531 3.31 -5.65 -14.38
CA ARG A 531 3.71 -5.27 -13.00
C ARG A 531 3.33 -6.31 -11.95
N THR A 532 2.26 -7.06 -12.16
CA THR A 532 1.72 -8.04 -11.19
C THR A 532 1.89 -9.47 -11.64
N ARG A 533 2.56 -9.72 -12.77
CA ARG A 533 2.84 -11.08 -13.25
C ARG A 533 3.90 -11.75 -12.37
N PRO A 534 3.73 -13.04 -12.03
CA PRO A 534 4.81 -13.83 -11.44
C PRO A 534 6.01 -13.80 -12.39
N ARG A 535 7.17 -13.39 -11.88
CA ARG A 535 8.43 -13.37 -12.64
C ARG A 535 8.98 -14.77 -12.88
#